data_AF-A0A2T5PS45-F1
#
_entry.id   AF-A0A2T5PS45-F1
#
_cell.length_a   1.000
_cell.length_b   1.000
_cell.length_c   1.000
_cell.angle_alpha   90.00
_cell.angle_beta   90.00
_cell.angle_gamma   90.00
#
_symmetry.space_group_name_H-M   'P 1'
#
loop_
_entity.id
_entity.type
_entity.pdbx_description
1 polymer ?
#
loop_
_entity_poly.entity_id
_entity_poly.type
_entity_poly.pdbx_seq_one_letter_code
_entity_poly.pdbx_strand_id
1 'polypeptide(L)'
;MELLLTTCHLGGQRHWFACPDCCRRAAILYLLPATERFTCRLCAGLNYASQQQSREDTLIDRAHKLRARLGCTGGLFRPSLSELKKPRYMRWPKFWETLHQLNYLEQQVVAEMCASLNLPPP
;
A
#
# COMPACT_ATOMS: atom_id res chain seq x y z
N MET A 1 -12.93 -24.14 -15.97
CA MET A 1 -11.94 -24.09 -14.87
C MET A 1 -11.49 -25.51 -14.62
N GLU A 2 -10.22 -25.82 -14.87
CA GLU A 2 -9.67 -27.17 -14.84
C GLU A 2 -8.77 -27.36 -13.60
N LEU A 3 -8.77 -28.57 -13.04
CA LEU A 3 -7.98 -28.93 -11.86
C LEU A 3 -6.77 -29.77 -12.28
N LEU A 4 -5.59 -29.38 -11.81
CA LEU A 4 -4.32 -30.06 -12.03
C LEU A 4 -3.82 -30.71 -10.75
N LEU A 5 -3.10 -31.82 -10.90
CA LEU A 5 -2.57 -32.61 -9.79
C LEU A 5 -1.04 -32.58 -9.79
N THR A 6 -0.44 -32.63 -8.61
CA THR A 6 0.99 -32.84 -8.45
C THR A 6 1.23 -33.78 -7.28
N THR A 7 1.98 -34.85 -7.50
CA THR A 7 2.37 -35.79 -6.44
C THR A 7 3.35 -35.14 -5.50
N CYS A 8 3.10 -35.25 -4.19
CA CYS A 8 3.97 -34.69 -3.16
C CYS A 8 5.10 -35.67 -2.81
N HIS A 9 6.29 -35.15 -2.51
CA HIS A 9 7.46 -35.96 -2.17
C HIS A 9 7.26 -36.85 -0.94
N LEU A 10 6.55 -36.34 0.08
CA LEU A 10 6.24 -37.07 1.32
C LEU A 10 4.90 -37.84 1.27
N GLY A 11 4.40 -38.13 0.06
CA GLY A 11 3.11 -38.77 -0.15
C GLY A 11 1.94 -37.78 -0.26
N GLY A 12 0.85 -38.22 -0.90
CA GLY A 12 -0.34 -37.43 -1.18
C GLY A 12 -0.29 -36.65 -2.50
N GLN A 13 -1.36 -35.91 -2.77
CA GLN A 13 -1.54 -35.10 -3.99
C GLN A 13 -1.90 -33.66 -3.63
N ARG A 14 -1.23 -32.71 -4.29
CA ARG A 14 -1.60 -31.30 -4.23
C ARG A 14 -2.42 -30.92 -5.45
N HIS A 15 -3.63 -30.43 -5.19
CA HIS A 15 -4.53 -29.90 -6.21
C HIS A 15 -4.17 -28.45 -6.52
N TRP A 16 -4.29 -28.09 -7.79
CA TRP A 16 -4.04 -26.77 -8.33
C TRP A 16 -5.15 -26.39 -9.29
N PHE A 17 -5.44 -25.11 -9.41
CA PHE A 17 -6.21 -24.57 -10.52
C PHE A 17 -5.29 -24.28 -11.69
N ALA A 18 -5.76 -24.56 -12.92
CA ALA A 18 -5.16 -24.01 -14.13
C ALA A 18 -5.69 -22.58 -14.35
N CYS A 19 -4.78 -21.60 -14.44
CA CYS A 19 -5.13 -20.24 -14.82
C CYS A 19 -5.74 -20.23 -16.23
N PRO A 20 -6.93 -19.63 -16.45
CA PRO A 20 -7.53 -19.55 -17.78
C PRO A 20 -6.71 -18.79 -18.82
N ASP A 21 -5.90 -17.81 -18.40
CA ASP A 21 -5.17 -16.93 -19.33
C ASP A 21 -3.76 -17.43 -19.68
N CYS A 22 -3.08 -18.09 -18.74
CA CYS A 22 -1.69 -18.51 -18.92
C CYS A 22 -1.43 -19.99 -18.65
N CYS A 23 -2.47 -20.76 -18.34
CA CYS A 23 -2.43 -22.20 -18.04
C CYS A 23 -1.47 -22.61 -16.92
N ARG A 24 -0.94 -21.66 -16.14
CA ARG A 24 -0.07 -21.94 -14.99
C ARG A 24 -0.87 -22.54 -13.83
N ARG A 25 -0.22 -23.43 -13.08
CA ARG A 25 -0.74 -23.96 -11.81
C ARG A 25 -0.77 -22.85 -10.76
N ALA A 26 -1.94 -22.62 -10.16
CA ALA A 26 -2.15 -21.66 -9.09
C ALA A 26 -2.98 -22.29 -7.95
N ALA A 27 -2.60 -22.02 -6.70
CA ALA A 27 -3.37 -22.52 -5.55
C ALA A 27 -4.66 -21.71 -5.33
N ILE A 28 -4.64 -20.44 -5.77
CA ILE A 28 -5.74 -19.49 -5.64
C ILE A 28 -5.88 -18.78 -6.98
N LEU A 29 -7.12 -18.63 -7.43
CA LEU A 29 -7.49 -17.72 -8.51
C LEU A 29 -8.21 -16.50 -7.92
N TYR A 30 -7.98 -15.34 -8.51
CA TYR A 30 -8.55 -14.06 -8.10
C TYR A 30 -9.63 -13.66 -9.09
N LEU A 31 -10.78 -13.21 -8.58
CA LEU A 31 -11.83 -12.61 -9.41
C LEU A 31 -11.40 -11.19 -9.77
N LEU A 32 -11.31 -10.91 -11.07
CA LEU A 32 -11.00 -9.57 -11.57
C LEU A 32 -12.33 -8.80 -11.77
N PRO A 33 -12.62 -7.75 -10.98
CA PRO A 33 -13.93 -7.09 -11.02
C PRO A 33 -14.29 -6.49 -12.39
N ALA A 34 -13.28 -6.02 -13.13
CA ALA A 34 -13.50 -5.39 -14.45
C ALA A 34 -13.95 -6.37 -15.54
N THR A 35 -13.64 -7.66 -15.40
CA THR A 35 -13.93 -8.68 -16.44
C THR A 35 -14.78 -9.84 -15.92
N GLU A 36 -15.06 -9.88 -14.62
CA GLU A 36 -15.76 -10.97 -13.91
C GLU A 36 -15.14 -12.36 -14.12
N ARG A 37 -13.82 -12.40 -14.41
CA ARG A 37 -13.09 -13.64 -14.68
C ARG A 37 -12.16 -14.00 -13.54
N PHE A 38 -12.01 -15.30 -13.29
CA PHE A 38 -11.00 -15.84 -12.38
C PHE A 38 -9.66 -15.98 -13.09
N THR A 39 -8.61 -15.38 -12.56
CA THR A 39 -7.26 -15.47 -13.13
C THR A 39 -6.19 -15.62 -12.03
N CYS A 40 -4.96 -15.99 -12.42
CA CYS A 40 -3.88 -16.13 -11.44
C CYS A 40 -3.31 -14.77 -11.04
N ARG A 41 -2.56 -14.74 -9.92
CA ARG A 41 -1.91 -13.53 -9.39
C ARG A 41 -1.12 -12.74 -10.44
N LEU A 42 -0.38 -13.44 -11.30
CA LEU A 42 0.48 -12.81 -12.32
C LEU A 42 -0.35 -12.16 -13.44
N CYS A 43 -1.36 -12.86 -13.95
CA CYS A 43 -2.25 -12.35 -14.99
C CYS A 43 -3.16 -11.23 -14.47
N ALA A 44 -3.54 -11.27 -13.20
CA ALA A 44 -4.24 -10.17 -12.53
C ALA A 44 -3.34 -8.95 -12.28
N GLY A 45 -2.03 -9.01 -12.57
CA GLY A 45 -1.09 -7.95 -12.26
C GLY A 45 -0.89 -7.71 -10.75
N LEU A 46 -1.34 -8.64 -9.90
CA LEU A 46 -1.32 -8.54 -8.43
C LEU A 46 0.07 -8.89 -7.87
N ASN A 47 1.08 -8.15 -8.30
CA ASN A 47 2.45 -8.25 -7.80
C ASN A 47 2.53 -7.81 -6.32
N TYR A 48 3.73 -7.75 -5.74
CA TYR A 48 3.86 -7.28 -4.35
C TYR A 48 3.45 -5.81 -4.25
N ALA A 49 2.78 -5.43 -3.16
CA ALA A 49 2.34 -4.05 -2.94
C ALA A 49 3.50 -3.05 -3.09
N SER A 50 4.70 -3.40 -2.59
CA SER A 50 5.91 -2.57 -2.73
C SER A 50 6.34 -2.31 -4.17
N GLN A 51 5.98 -3.16 -5.13
CA GLN A 51 6.25 -2.97 -6.56
C GLN A 51 5.17 -2.12 -7.26
N GLN A 52 4.01 -1.97 -6.62
CA GLN A 52 2.89 -1.16 -7.12
C GLN A 52 2.82 0.20 -6.44
N GLN A 53 3.67 0.47 -5.44
CA GLN A 53 3.73 1.75 -4.76
C GLN A 53 4.15 2.84 -5.73
N SER A 54 3.23 3.78 -5.95
CA SER A 54 3.53 5.03 -6.62
C SER A 54 4.41 5.92 -5.73
N ARG A 55 4.90 7.01 -6.32
CA ARG A 55 5.59 8.06 -5.55
C ARG A 55 4.67 8.65 -4.49
N GLU A 56 3.40 8.87 -4.83
CA GLU A 56 2.37 9.33 -3.90
C GLU A 56 2.22 8.37 -2.71
N ASP A 57 2.04 7.07 -2.97
CA ASP A 57 1.90 6.05 -1.92
C ASP A 57 3.10 6.05 -0.97
N THR A 58 4.30 6.17 -1.53
CA THR A 58 5.54 6.20 -0.74
C THR A 58 5.60 7.41 0.17
N LEU A 59 5.17 8.59 -0.32
CA LEU A 59 5.13 9.82 0.47
C LEU A 59 4.07 9.73 1.57
N ILE A 60 2.89 9.22 1.25
CA ILE A 60 1.78 8.98 2.19
C ILE A 60 2.22 8.01 3.31
N ASP A 61 2.86 6.89 2.98
CA ASP A 61 3.39 5.94 3.96
C ASP A 61 4.42 6.57 4.91
N ARG A 62 5.30 7.42 4.37
CA ARG A 62 6.28 8.16 5.20
C ARG A 62 5.58 9.13 6.14
N ALA A 63 4.60 9.88 5.65
CA ALA A 63 3.80 10.79 6.47
C ALA A 63 3.08 10.03 7.60
N HIS A 64 2.43 8.90 7.30
CA HIS A 64 1.78 8.05 8.31
C HIS A 64 2.74 7.56 9.39
N LYS A 65 3.97 7.14 9.02
CA LYS A 65 4.99 6.74 9.99
C LYS A 65 5.38 7.90 10.92
N LEU A 66 5.50 9.12 10.40
CA LEU A 66 5.80 10.29 11.22
C LEU A 66 4.62 10.68 12.12
N ARG A 67 3.38 10.64 11.60
CA ARG A 67 2.16 10.87 12.41
C ARG A 67 2.06 9.88 13.55
N ALA A 68 2.29 8.59 13.29
CA ALA A 68 2.31 7.55 14.32
C ALA A 68 3.37 7.82 15.41
N ARG A 69 4.58 8.30 15.03
CA ARG A 69 5.62 8.70 16.00
C ARG A 69 5.20 9.89 16.86
N LEU A 70 4.42 10.82 16.31
CA LEU A 70 3.86 11.95 17.04
C LEU A 70 2.61 11.56 17.88
N GLY A 71 2.14 10.32 17.79
CA GLY A 71 0.97 9.82 18.52
C GLY A 71 -0.36 10.16 17.84
N CYS A 72 -0.34 10.41 16.53
CA CYS A 72 -1.50 10.85 15.77
C CYS A 72 -1.82 9.80 14.71
N THR A 73 -2.94 9.09 14.87
CA THR A 73 -3.29 7.97 13.99
C THR A 73 -4.50 8.26 13.10
N GLY A 74 -4.96 9.51 13.01
CA GLY A 74 -6.12 9.90 12.19
C GLY A 74 -5.76 10.83 11.03
N GLY A 75 -6.44 10.65 9.89
CA GLY A 75 -6.50 11.60 8.77
C GLY A 75 -5.39 11.50 7.71
N LEU A 76 -5.76 11.72 6.44
CA LEU A 76 -4.83 11.98 5.33
C LEU A 76 -4.17 13.37 5.44
N PHE A 77 -4.82 14.29 6.15
CA PHE A 77 -4.36 15.66 6.38
C PHE A 77 -4.74 16.06 7.81
N ARG A 78 -3.76 16.51 8.60
CA ARG A 78 -3.86 16.95 10.01
C ARG A 78 -3.97 15.87 11.10
N PRO A 79 -3.36 16.18 12.25
CA PRO A 79 -4.09 16.86 13.32
C PRO A 79 -3.80 18.37 13.38
N SER A 80 -4.70 19.13 13.98
CA SER A 80 -4.44 20.53 14.29
C SER A 80 -3.25 20.68 15.24
N LEU A 81 -2.43 21.73 15.07
CA LEU A 81 -1.31 22.04 15.98
C LEU A 81 -1.76 22.08 17.46
N SER A 82 -3.02 22.44 17.71
CA SER A 82 -3.69 22.41 19.02
C SER A 82 -3.92 21.01 19.59
N GLU A 83 -4.03 19.98 18.76
CA GLU A 83 -4.23 18.57 19.18
C GLU A 83 -2.91 17.82 19.34
N LEU A 84 -1.80 18.37 18.82
CA LEU A 84 -0.48 17.76 18.92
C LEU A 84 0.09 17.89 20.33
N LYS A 85 -0.03 16.82 21.12
CA LYS A 85 0.70 16.67 22.38
C LYS A 85 2.03 15.97 22.13
N LYS A 86 3.14 16.61 22.51
CA LYS A 86 4.48 16.01 22.46
C LYS A 86 4.49 14.64 23.16
N PRO A 87 4.97 13.57 22.50
CA PRO A 87 5.08 12.25 23.13
C PRO A 87 5.94 12.26 24.40
N ARG A 88 5.58 11.41 25.38
CA ARG A 88 6.17 11.37 26.73
C ARG A 88 7.69 11.22 26.75
N TYR A 89 8.27 10.55 25.75
CA TYR A 89 9.71 10.25 25.68
C TYR A 89 10.47 10.96 24.55
N MET A 90 9.81 11.85 23.80
CA MET A 90 10.45 12.62 22.74
C MET A 90 11.11 13.88 23.33
N ARG A 91 12.26 14.33 22.82
CA ARG A 91 12.83 15.64 23.18
C ARG A 91 12.19 16.74 22.33
N TRP A 92 12.03 17.95 22.87
CA TRP A 92 11.41 19.08 22.14
C TRP A 92 12.07 19.40 20.79
N PRO A 93 13.41 19.46 20.67
CA PRO A 93 14.05 19.68 19.36
C PRO A 93 13.68 18.59 18.34
N LYS A 94 13.67 17.31 18.77
CA LYS A 94 13.32 16.20 17.89
C LYS A 94 11.83 16.22 17.50
N PHE A 95 10.97 16.67 18.40
CA PHE A 95 9.55 16.87 18.12
C PHE A 95 9.35 17.90 17.01
N TRP A 96 9.96 19.08 17.12
CA TRP A 96 9.87 20.12 16.09
C TRP A 96 10.47 19.70 14.76
N GLU A 97 11.63 19.03 14.77
CA GLU A 97 12.24 18.47 13.56
C GLU A 97 11.30 17.48 12.87
N THR A 98 10.69 16.57 13.64
CA THR A 98 9.75 15.57 13.12
C THR A 98 8.49 16.24 12.57
N LEU A 99 7.99 17.28 13.23
CA LEU A 99 6.83 18.05 12.78
C LEU A 99 7.13 18.81 11.48
N HIS A 100 8.30 19.42 11.37
CA HIS A 100 8.74 20.09 10.15
C HIS A 100 8.85 19.09 8.98
N GLN A 101 9.46 17.92 9.23
CA GLN A 101 9.53 16.84 8.25
C GLN A 101 8.13 16.37 7.80
N LEU A 102 7.19 16.24 8.74
CA LEU A 102 5.81 15.89 8.42
C LEU A 102 5.15 16.95 7.53
N ASN A 103 5.21 18.23 7.90
CA ASN A 103 4.61 19.31 7.12
C ASN A 103 5.17 19.36 5.69
N TYR A 104 6.50 19.19 5.55
CA TYR A 104 7.14 19.16 4.24
C TYR A 104 6.67 17.99 3.38
N LEU A 105 6.56 16.78 3.96
CA LEU A 105 6.04 15.62 3.25
C LEU A 105 4.56 15.79 2.87
N GLU A 106 3.75 16.37 3.74
CA GLU A 106 2.34 16.65 3.46
C GLU A 106 2.19 17.63 2.28
N GLN A 107 3.02 18.68 2.21
CA GLN A 107 3.05 19.59 1.05
C GLN A 107 3.44 18.85 -0.24
N GLN A 108 4.41 17.93 -0.19
CA GLN A 108 4.77 17.11 -1.34
C GLN A 108 3.64 16.18 -1.78
N VAL A 109 2.93 15.55 -0.84
CA VAL A 109 1.77 14.70 -1.14
C VAL A 109 0.69 15.52 -1.83
N VAL A 110 0.33 16.70 -1.31
CA VAL A 110 -0.65 17.58 -1.96
C VAL A 110 -0.20 17.96 -3.37
N ALA A 111 1.06 18.34 -3.54
CA ALA A 111 1.59 18.73 -4.85
C ALA A 111 1.52 17.58 -5.87
N GLU A 112 1.90 16.36 -5.46
CA GLU A 112 1.85 15.19 -6.34
C GLU A 112 0.40 14.80 -6.67
N MET A 113 -0.50 14.82 -5.68
CA MET A 113 -1.95 14.58 -5.90
C MET A 113 -2.59 15.64 -6.82
N CYS A 114 -2.20 16.91 -6.67
CA CYS A 114 -2.65 17.96 -7.60
C CYS A 114 -2.13 17.69 -9.02
N ALA A 115 -0.88 17.23 -9.16
CA ALA A 115 -0.30 16.90 -10.46
C ALA A 115 -1.00 15.69 -11.12
N SER A 116 -1.29 14.62 -10.38
CA SER A 116 -2.00 13.46 -10.92
C SER A 116 -3.44 13.76 -11.33
N LEU A 117 -4.07 14.75 -10.69
CA LEU A 117 -5.41 15.24 -11.02
C LEU A 117 -5.42 16.42 -12.03
N ASN A 118 -4.26 16.86 -12.54
CA ASN A 118 -4.09 18.04 -13.40
C ASN A 118 -4.68 19.34 -12.82
N LEU A 119 -4.61 19.52 -11.50
CA LEU A 119 -5.05 20.73 -10.80
C LEU A 119 -3.88 21.74 -10.68
N PRO A 120 -4.16 23.07 -10.70
CA PRO A 120 -3.12 24.05 -10.41
C PRO A 120 -2.58 23.88 -8.97
N PRO A 121 -1.28 24.12 -8.74
CA PRO A 121 -0.70 23.98 -7.41
C PRO A 121 -1.32 24.98 -6.42
N PRO A 122 -1.48 24.59 -5.15
CA PRO A 122 -2.03 25.44 -4.10
C PRO A 122 -1.12 26.61 -3.71
#